data_AF-A0AAE1SD57-F1
#
_entry.id   AF-A0AAE1SD57-F1
#
_cell.length_a   1.000
_cell.length_b   1.000
_cell.length_c   1.000
_cell.angle_alpha   90.00
_cell.angle_beta   90.00
_cell.angle_gamma   90.00
#
_symmetry.space_group_name_H-M   'P 1'
#
loop_
_entity.id
_entity.type
_entity.pdbx_description
1 polymer ?
#
loop_
_entity_poly.entity_id
_entity_poly.type
_entity_poly.pdbx_seq_one_letter_code
_entity_poly.pdbx_strand_id
1 'polypeptide(L)'
;MVYPGAVHSRFEHSLGVYWLANEAVHKLKTHQGMELGIDSFDIQTVKLAGLLHDIGHGPLSHLFEREFLPQVRKGFDWSHEQMSVDMIDHIVDERHIDIDSGTIKKVKEMILASSKFALTKSSREKQFLYDIVANGRNGIDVDKFDYIIRDSRACALGCNFQFQRLMETMRVLGDEICYRAKDYLTIHKLFATRADLHRTVYTHAKVKAIELMVVDALVKANDYLQIASHIEHPSQYWKLDDTILKIIETAPDPELKESRDLILRVRRRDLYQFCNEYAVPRDKIEHFKDVTAHDIVCSQKSSSERLNEEDVAVSNVRIDLTRGRHNPLERFVKMGL
;
A
#
# COMPACT_ATOMS: atom_id res chain seq x y z
N MET A 1 -2.74 -3.29 -17.41
CA MET A 1 -4.00 -3.00 -18.15
C MET A 1 -4.14 -1.54 -18.65
N VAL A 2 -3.39 -0.58 -18.11
CA VAL A 2 -3.27 0.79 -18.67
C VAL A 2 -1.81 1.06 -19.01
N TYR A 3 -0.92 0.79 -18.06
CA TYR A 3 0.53 0.77 -18.26
C TYR A 3 0.97 -0.66 -18.59
N PRO A 4 1.37 -0.97 -19.82
CA PRO A 4 1.74 -2.34 -20.21
C PRO A 4 3.07 -2.80 -19.59
N GLY A 5 3.92 -1.88 -19.14
CA GLY A 5 5.16 -2.21 -18.42
C GLY A 5 4.97 -2.46 -16.92
N ALA A 6 3.82 -2.13 -16.35
CA ALA A 6 3.47 -2.43 -14.96
C ALA A 6 2.99 -3.88 -14.81
N VAL A 7 3.94 -4.81 -15.02
CA VAL A 7 3.75 -6.27 -14.89
C VAL A 7 4.50 -6.84 -13.69
N HIS A 8 5.11 -5.97 -12.89
CA HIS A 8 5.83 -6.37 -11.70
C HIS A 8 4.86 -6.86 -10.60
N SER A 9 5.37 -7.70 -9.71
CA SER A 9 4.64 -8.24 -8.56
C SER A 9 5.21 -7.74 -7.23
N ARG A 10 4.45 -8.00 -6.16
CA ARG A 10 4.89 -7.75 -4.77
C ARG A 10 6.15 -8.52 -4.41
N PHE A 11 6.42 -9.66 -5.06
CA PHE A 11 7.60 -10.48 -4.77
C PHE A 11 8.91 -9.73 -5.02
N GLU A 12 9.12 -9.17 -6.22
CA GLU A 12 10.34 -8.43 -6.52
C GLU A 12 10.42 -7.07 -5.81
N HIS A 13 9.27 -6.50 -5.43
CA HIS A 13 9.21 -5.33 -4.55
C HIS A 13 9.77 -5.69 -3.17
N SER A 14 9.26 -6.75 -2.52
CA SER A 14 9.75 -7.24 -1.24
C SER A 14 11.25 -7.58 -1.25
N LEU A 15 11.77 -8.14 -2.35
CA LEU A 15 13.22 -8.36 -2.51
C LEU A 15 14.02 -7.04 -2.57
N GLY A 16 13.47 -6.03 -3.24
CA GLY A 16 14.07 -4.69 -3.31
C GLY A 16 14.06 -3.99 -1.95
N VAL A 17 12.95 -4.08 -1.21
CA VAL A 17 12.83 -3.54 0.15
C VAL A 17 13.76 -4.27 1.12
N TYR A 18 13.87 -5.60 1.04
CA TYR A 18 14.87 -6.38 1.78
C TYR A 18 16.30 -5.86 1.55
N TRP A 19 16.66 -5.62 0.28
CA TRP A 19 17.99 -5.12 -0.07
C TRP A 19 18.21 -3.70 0.45
N LEU A 20 17.25 -2.79 0.27
CA LEU A 20 17.37 -1.42 0.77
C LEU A 20 17.40 -1.36 2.31
N ALA A 21 16.64 -2.21 2.99
CA ALA A 21 16.65 -2.32 4.44
C ALA A 21 18.02 -2.78 4.96
N ASN A 22 18.64 -3.77 4.28
CA ASN A 22 20.01 -4.21 4.53
C ASN A 22 21.00 -3.06 4.36
N GLU A 23 20.96 -2.37 3.23
CA GLU A 23 21.84 -1.24 2.96
C GLU A 23 21.66 -0.11 3.99
N ALA A 24 20.42 0.20 4.37
CA ALA A 24 20.11 1.24 5.34
C ALA A 24 20.74 0.94 6.71
N VAL A 25 20.46 -0.24 7.28
CA VAL A 25 21.00 -0.60 8.60
C VAL A 25 22.53 -0.69 8.59
N HIS A 26 23.13 -1.13 7.48
CA HIS A 26 24.59 -1.16 7.34
C HIS A 26 25.21 0.23 7.26
N LYS A 27 24.59 1.19 6.56
CA LYS A 27 25.05 2.58 6.55
C LYS A 27 25.02 3.20 7.95
N LEU A 28 23.95 2.99 8.72
CA LEU A 28 23.88 3.42 10.11
C LEU A 28 24.96 2.75 10.96
N LYS A 29 25.19 1.45 10.79
CA LYS A 29 26.24 0.71 11.50
C LYS A 29 27.64 1.22 11.18
N THR A 30 27.93 1.51 9.91
CA THR A 30 29.23 2.07 9.49
C THR A 30 29.49 3.44 10.12
N HIS A 31 28.47 4.28 10.26
CA HIS A 31 28.63 5.64 10.77
C HIS A 31 28.55 5.77 12.29
N GLN A 32 27.67 4.99 12.93
CA GLN A 32 27.31 5.15 14.35
C GLN A 32 27.09 3.79 15.06
N GLY A 33 27.50 2.67 14.48
CA GLY A 33 27.16 1.34 14.98
C GLY A 33 27.59 1.04 16.41
N MET A 34 28.76 1.53 16.85
CA MET A 34 29.22 1.36 18.23
C MET A 34 28.40 2.19 19.23
N GLU A 35 28.09 3.44 18.88
CA GLU A 35 27.28 4.35 19.71
C GLU A 35 25.83 3.83 19.84
N LEU A 36 25.27 3.32 18.75
CA LEU A 36 23.90 2.84 18.67
C LEU A 36 23.73 1.37 19.09
N GLY A 37 24.84 0.67 19.37
CA GLY A 37 24.83 -0.74 19.73
C GLY A 37 24.23 -1.67 18.65
N ILE A 38 24.39 -1.36 17.36
CA ILE A 38 23.79 -2.14 16.27
C ILE A 38 24.52 -3.48 16.11
N ASP A 39 23.85 -4.58 16.45
CA ASP A 39 24.39 -5.94 16.40
C ASP A 39 23.90 -6.73 15.16
N SER A 40 24.20 -8.02 15.10
CA SER A 40 23.75 -8.90 14.01
C SER A 40 22.25 -9.22 14.08
N PHE A 41 21.68 -9.25 15.28
CA PHE A 41 20.26 -9.50 15.52
C PHE A 41 19.41 -8.35 14.96
N ASP A 42 19.84 -7.10 15.17
CA ASP A 42 19.20 -5.91 14.61
C ASP A 42 19.21 -5.94 13.07
N ILE A 43 20.37 -6.24 12.47
CA ILE A 43 20.50 -6.33 11.02
C ILE A 43 19.57 -7.40 10.46
N GLN A 44 19.56 -8.59 11.06
CA GLN A 44 18.71 -9.69 10.60
C GLN A 44 17.22 -9.34 10.71
N THR A 45 16.81 -8.72 11.81
CA THR A 45 15.42 -8.30 12.02
C THR A 45 14.98 -7.27 10.99
N VAL A 46 15.77 -6.21 10.76
CA VAL A 46 15.41 -5.14 9.79
C VAL A 46 15.27 -5.71 8.38
N LYS A 47 16.15 -6.65 8.00
CA LYS A 47 16.08 -7.33 6.71
C LYS A 47 14.82 -8.16 6.57
N LEU A 48 14.51 -8.99 7.57
CA LEU A 48 13.31 -9.83 7.56
C LEU A 48 12.03 -8.99 7.54
N ALA A 49 11.99 -7.88 8.28
CA ALA A 49 10.90 -6.91 8.20
C ALA A 49 10.75 -6.36 6.78
N GLY A 50 11.83 -5.93 6.14
CA GLY A 50 11.79 -5.47 4.75
C GLY A 50 11.29 -6.53 3.76
N LEU A 51 11.69 -7.78 3.94
CA LEU A 51 11.25 -8.90 3.08
C LEU A 51 9.77 -9.25 3.26
N LEU A 52 9.27 -9.19 4.49
CA LEU A 52 7.97 -9.76 4.86
C LEU A 52 6.87 -8.72 5.04
N HIS A 53 7.16 -7.41 4.94
CA HIS A 53 6.17 -6.36 5.22
C HIS A 53 4.90 -6.45 4.37
N ASP A 54 5.04 -6.91 3.12
CA ASP A 54 3.99 -6.94 2.11
C ASP A 54 3.39 -8.34 1.85
N ILE A 55 3.76 -9.35 2.65
CA ILE A 55 3.30 -10.74 2.42
C ILE A 55 1.79 -10.92 2.66
N GLY A 56 1.15 -9.99 3.37
CA GLY A 56 -0.28 -9.98 3.64
C GLY A 56 -1.14 -9.37 2.53
N HIS A 57 -0.56 -8.90 1.42
CA HIS A 57 -1.36 -8.39 0.30
C HIS A 57 -2.16 -9.50 -0.40
N GLY A 58 -3.44 -9.23 -0.63
CA GLY A 58 -4.33 -10.10 -1.39
C GLY A 58 -4.31 -9.79 -2.90
N PRO A 59 -5.21 -10.41 -3.68
CA PRO A 59 -5.30 -10.20 -5.13
C PRO A 59 -5.38 -8.73 -5.48
N LEU A 60 -4.58 -8.25 -6.43
CA LEU A 60 -4.60 -6.86 -6.88
C LEU A 60 -4.32 -5.85 -5.75
N SER A 61 -3.66 -6.29 -4.68
CA SER A 61 -3.13 -5.48 -3.58
C SER A 61 -4.19 -4.56 -2.93
N HIS A 62 -4.07 -3.24 -3.09
CA HIS A 62 -4.95 -2.29 -2.41
C HIS A 62 -6.39 -2.32 -2.92
N LEU A 63 -6.65 -2.84 -4.14
CA LEU A 63 -8.02 -3.04 -4.61
C LEU A 63 -8.77 -3.99 -3.69
N PHE A 64 -8.15 -5.11 -3.31
CA PHE A 64 -8.77 -6.10 -2.43
C PHE A 64 -9.11 -5.51 -1.06
N GLU A 65 -8.13 -4.86 -0.45
CA GLU A 65 -8.23 -4.24 0.87
C GLU A 65 -9.25 -3.09 0.92
N ARG A 66 -9.16 -2.15 -0.04
CA ARG A 66 -9.82 -0.84 0.07
C ARG A 66 -11.14 -0.74 -0.68
N GLU A 67 -11.35 -1.59 -1.68
CA GLU A 67 -12.52 -1.52 -2.56
C GLU A 67 -13.40 -2.77 -2.44
N PHE A 68 -12.81 -3.98 -2.44
CA PHE A 68 -13.57 -5.23 -2.37
C PHE A 68 -14.04 -5.58 -0.95
N LEU A 69 -13.12 -5.72 0.02
CA LEU A 69 -13.45 -6.14 1.38
C LEU A 69 -14.53 -5.27 2.05
N PRO A 70 -14.53 -3.92 1.92
CA PRO A 70 -15.57 -3.09 2.52
C PRO A 70 -16.99 -3.37 2.00
N GLN A 71 -17.12 -3.91 0.77
CA GLN A 71 -18.42 -4.24 0.19
C GLN A 71 -19.00 -5.55 0.72
N VAL A 72 -18.14 -6.54 0.97
CA VAL A 72 -18.56 -7.90 1.39
C VAL A 72 -18.41 -8.15 2.90
N ARG A 73 -17.62 -7.34 3.60
CA ARG A 73 -17.37 -7.42 5.05
C ARG A 73 -17.52 -6.04 5.69
N LYS A 74 -18.75 -5.52 5.71
CA LYS A 74 -19.06 -4.18 6.25
C LYS A 74 -18.67 -4.07 7.73
N GLY A 75 -17.93 -3.03 8.08
CA GLY A 75 -17.50 -2.75 9.46
C GLY A 75 -16.40 -3.67 9.98
N PHE A 76 -15.85 -4.56 9.13
CA PHE A 76 -14.71 -5.38 9.49
C PHE A 76 -13.43 -4.57 9.32
N ASP A 77 -12.68 -4.44 10.41
CA ASP A 77 -11.39 -3.79 10.36
C ASP A 77 -10.32 -4.79 9.89
N TRP A 78 -9.87 -4.63 8.65
CA TRP A 78 -8.82 -5.44 8.04
C TRP A 78 -7.71 -4.58 7.47
N SER A 79 -6.48 -5.08 7.51
CA SER A 79 -5.32 -4.45 6.87
C SER A 79 -4.33 -5.50 6.40
N HIS A 80 -3.66 -5.24 5.28
CA HIS A 80 -2.61 -6.13 4.78
C HIS A 80 -1.42 -6.21 5.75
N GLU A 81 -1.13 -5.15 6.52
CA GLU A 81 -0.04 -5.16 7.50
C GLU A 81 -0.30 -6.16 8.65
N GLN A 82 -1.53 -6.25 9.15
CA GLN A 82 -1.90 -7.26 10.15
C GLN A 82 -1.88 -8.66 9.54
N MET A 83 -2.38 -8.83 8.32
CA MET A 83 -2.30 -10.12 7.63
C MET A 83 -0.85 -10.53 7.36
N SER A 84 0.08 -9.60 7.10
CA SER A 84 1.51 -9.91 6.98
C SER A 84 2.06 -10.53 8.26
N VAL A 85 1.65 -10.01 9.41
CA VAL A 85 2.01 -10.57 10.73
C VAL A 85 1.43 -11.98 10.90
N ASP A 86 0.15 -12.18 10.61
CA ASP A 86 -0.52 -13.47 10.77
C ASP A 86 0.08 -14.53 9.82
N MET A 87 0.46 -14.12 8.60
CA MET A 87 1.15 -14.94 7.62
C MET A 87 2.56 -15.35 8.05
N ILE A 88 3.29 -14.47 8.74
CA ILE A 88 4.61 -14.82 9.30
C ILE A 88 4.48 -15.96 10.31
N ASP A 89 3.53 -15.83 11.25
CA ASP A 89 3.30 -16.87 12.26
C ASP A 89 2.89 -18.18 11.59
N HIS A 90 1.97 -18.13 10.61
CA HIS A 90 1.59 -19.32 9.85
C HIS A 90 2.77 -19.99 9.13
N ILE A 91 3.64 -19.23 8.46
CA ILE A 91 4.78 -19.79 7.73
C ILE A 91 5.79 -20.41 8.68
N VAL A 92 6.08 -19.77 9.81
CA VAL A 92 7.02 -20.29 10.82
C VAL A 92 6.51 -21.61 11.38
N ASP A 93 5.23 -21.66 11.77
CA ASP A 93 4.62 -22.84 12.37
C ASP A 93 4.50 -24.00 11.37
N GLU A 94 3.94 -23.74 10.17
CA GLU A 94 3.68 -24.75 9.14
C GLU A 94 4.96 -25.33 8.54
N ARG A 95 6.03 -24.52 8.44
CA ARG A 95 7.31 -24.95 7.86
C ARG A 95 8.34 -25.33 8.91
N HIS A 96 7.98 -25.28 10.19
CA HIS A 96 8.87 -25.57 11.32
C HIS A 96 10.21 -24.82 11.21
N ILE A 97 10.15 -23.53 10.89
CA ILE A 97 11.34 -22.70 10.72
C ILE A 97 11.96 -22.45 12.10
N ASP A 98 13.19 -22.91 12.29
CA ASP A 98 13.97 -22.62 13.50
C ASP A 98 14.43 -21.15 13.48
N ILE A 99 13.66 -20.29 14.13
CA ILE A 99 13.93 -18.86 14.26
C ILE A 99 13.61 -18.39 15.67
N ASP A 100 14.48 -17.54 16.20
CA ASP A 100 14.29 -16.97 17.54
C ASP A 100 12.98 -16.16 17.64
N SER A 101 12.20 -16.45 18.68
CA SER A 101 10.93 -15.78 18.96
C SER A 101 11.07 -14.26 19.15
N GLY A 102 12.21 -13.79 19.68
CA GLY A 102 12.53 -12.37 19.79
C GLY A 102 12.68 -11.69 18.43
N THR A 103 13.32 -12.39 17.47
CA THR A 103 13.44 -11.94 16.07
C THR A 103 12.06 -11.78 15.44
N ILE A 104 11.22 -12.82 15.52
CA ILE A 104 9.86 -12.79 14.97
C ILE A 104 9.02 -11.67 15.60
N LYS A 105 9.09 -11.51 16.93
CA LYS A 105 8.41 -10.42 17.62
C LYS A 105 8.84 -9.05 17.07
N LYS A 106 10.14 -8.79 16.96
CA LYS A 106 10.67 -7.50 16.51
C LYS A 106 10.37 -7.23 15.03
N VAL A 107 10.39 -8.25 14.17
CA VAL A 107 9.94 -8.16 12.76
C VAL A 107 8.48 -7.71 12.69
N LYS A 108 7.58 -8.39 13.41
CA LYS A 108 6.14 -8.05 13.43
C LYS A 108 5.89 -6.63 13.91
N GLU A 109 6.59 -6.20 14.96
CA GLU A 109 6.46 -4.83 15.46
C GLU A 109 6.96 -3.76 14.47
N MET A 110 7.97 -4.07 13.64
CA MET A 110 8.47 -3.18 12.59
C MET A 110 7.47 -3.05 11.44
N ILE A 111 6.84 -4.14 11.02
CA ILE A 111 5.82 -4.14 9.96
C ILE A 111 4.62 -3.27 10.38
N LEU A 112 4.18 -3.39 11.63
CA LEU A 112 3.05 -2.61 12.15
C LEU A 112 3.40 -1.17 12.55
N ALA A 113 4.65 -0.71 12.37
CA ALA A 113 5.11 0.56 12.92
C ALA A 113 4.43 1.81 12.33
N SER A 114 3.95 1.72 11.09
CA SER A 114 3.18 2.79 10.42
C SER A 114 1.67 2.54 10.42
N SER A 115 1.20 1.39 10.91
CA SER A 115 -0.21 1.02 10.88
C SER A 115 -0.94 1.52 12.13
N LYS A 116 -2.27 1.48 12.10
CA LYS A 116 -3.11 1.77 13.28
C LYS A 116 -2.95 0.76 14.42
N PHE A 117 -2.32 -0.38 14.15
CA PHE A 117 -2.04 -1.44 15.11
C PHE A 117 -0.67 -1.26 15.79
N ALA A 118 0.02 -0.13 15.54
CA ALA A 118 1.27 0.20 16.20
C ALA A 118 1.10 0.20 17.73
N LEU A 119 1.85 -0.68 18.42
CA LEU A 119 1.85 -0.72 19.88
C LEU A 119 2.37 0.60 20.46
N THR A 120 1.91 0.95 21.66
CA THR A 120 2.35 2.15 22.39
C THR A 120 3.87 2.17 22.57
N LYS A 121 4.49 3.31 22.23
CA LYS A 121 5.95 3.52 22.13
C LYS A 121 6.76 3.26 23.41
N SER A 122 6.13 3.07 24.57
CA SER A 122 6.85 2.96 25.84
C SER A 122 7.66 1.66 25.90
N SER A 123 8.99 1.81 25.94
CA SER A 123 10.03 0.79 26.21
C SER A 123 10.67 0.03 25.04
N ARG A 124 10.46 0.37 23.76
CA ARG A 124 11.29 -0.26 22.71
C ARG A 124 12.67 0.39 22.66
N GLU A 125 13.71 -0.42 22.76
CA GLU A 125 15.10 -0.02 22.54
C GLU A 125 15.36 0.17 21.03
N LYS A 126 16.24 1.11 20.66
CA LYS A 126 16.65 1.36 19.26
C LYS A 126 15.46 1.66 18.33
N GLN A 127 14.61 2.62 18.70
CA GLN A 127 13.43 3.01 17.93
C GLN A 127 13.77 3.49 16.51
N PHE A 128 14.98 4.01 16.28
CA PHE A 128 15.43 4.40 14.95
C PHE A 128 15.35 3.24 13.92
N LEU A 129 15.41 1.98 14.35
CA LEU A 129 15.28 0.83 13.45
C LEU A 129 13.88 0.72 12.83
N TYR A 130 12.85 1.17 13.55
CA TYR A 130 11.45 1.15 13.10
C TYR A 130 11.17 2.24 12.04
N ASP A 131 12.08 3.21 11.89
CA ASP A 131 12.00 4.23 10.85
C ASP A 131 12.48 3.71 9.48
N ILE A 132 13.09 2.52 9.40
CA ILE A 132 13.70 1.99 8.17
C ILE A 132 12.64 1.43 7.21
N VAL A 133 11.82 0.48 7.67
CA VAL A 133 10.91 -0.30 6.80
C VAL A 133 9.54 0.36 6.66
N ALA A 134 8.93 0.76 7.77
CA ALA A 134 7.58 1.31 7.81
C ALA A 134 7.53 2.51 8.76
N ASN A 135 7.87 3.69 8.24
CA ASN A 135 8.11 4.85 9.09
C ASN A 135 6.79 5.57 9.46
N GLY A 136 6.21 5.17 10.60
CA GLY A 136 4.99 5.81 11.13
C GLY A 136 5.15 7.26 11.58
N ARG A 137 6.38 7.81 11.69
CA ARG A 137 6.58 9.19 12.14
C ARG A 137 6.39 10.20 11.02
N ASN A 138 6.96 9.93 9.86
CA ASN A 138 7.02 10.88 8.74
C ASN A 138 6.88 10.22 7.36
N GLY A 139 6.82 8.90 7.26
CA GLY A 139 6.68 8.18 5.99
C GLY A 139 7.91 8.26 5.10
N ILE A 140 9.11 8.44 5.65
CA ILE A 140 10.37 8.28 4.91
C ILE A 140 10.95 6.91 5.28
N ASP A 141 10.76 5.94 4.39
CA ASP A 141 11.16 4.54 4.58
C ASP A 141 11.58 3.91 3.25
N VAL A 142 12.24 2.75 3.35
CA VAL A 142 12.81 2.05 2.20
C VAL A 142 11.77 1.35 1.33
N ASP A 143 10.57 1.08 1.85
CA ASP A 143 9.39 0.69 1.06
C ASP A 143 9.14 1.72 -0.07
N LYS A 144 8.99 3.00 0.31
CA LYS A 144 8.80 4.10 -0.65
C LYS A 144 9.97 4.29 -1.58
N PHE A 145 11.19 4.04 -1.10
CA PHE A 145 12.37 4.18 -1.95
C PHE A 145 12.36 3.15 -3.09
N ASP A 146 11.89 1.93 -2.83
CA ASP A 146 11.76 0.89 -3.85
C ASP A 146 10.61 1.20 -4.81
N TYR A 147 9.36 1.29 -4.32
CA TYR A 147 8.20 1.33 -5.22
C TYR A 147 8.20 2.60 -6.07
N ILE A 148 8.65 3.75 -5.56
CA ILE A 148 8.66 4.99 -6.35
C ILE A 148 9.52 4.84 -7.59
N ILE A 149 10.69 4.22 -7.47
CA ILE A 149 11.59 4.02 -8.61
C ILE A 149 11.11 2.89 -9.50
N ARG A 150 10.68 1.78 -8.90
CA ARG A 150 10.16 0.61 -9.62
C ARG A 150 8.96 0.98 -10.48
N ASP A 151 7.99 1.66 -9.90
CA ASP A 151 6.73 2.01 -10.54
C ASP A 151 6.94 3.07 -11.60
N SER A 152 7.77 4.08 -11.32
CA SER A 152 8.13 5.09 -12.31
C SER A 152 8.78 4.44 -13.53
N ARG A 153 9.73 3.51 -13.32
CA ARG A 153 10.39 2.77 -14.40
C ARG A 153 9.38 1.91 -15.17
N ALA A 154 8.53 1.15 -14.47
CA ALA A 154 7.56 0.25 -15.07
C ALA A 154 6.47 1.00 -15.87
N CYS A 155 6.12 2.20 -15.44
CA CYS A 155 5.14 3.06 -16.11
C CYS A 155 5.77 4.03 -17.13
N ALA A 156 7.09 3.95 -17.35
CA ALA A 156 7.85 4.85 -18.23
C ALA A 156 7.70 6.35 -17.86
N LEU A 157 7.63 6.64 -16.56
CA LEU A 157 7.60 8.00 -16.01
C LEU A 157 9.00 8.42 -15.56
N GLY A 158 9.32 9.71 -15.70
CA GLY A 158 10.55 10.27 -15.17
C GLY A 158 10.54 10.27 -13.64
N CYS A 159 11.60 9.76 -13.01
CA CYS A 159 11.79 9.81 -11.55
C CYS A 159 13.01 10.67 -11.21
N ASN A 160 12.76 11.82 -10.58
CA ASN A 160 13.81 12.74 -10.16
C ASN A 160 14.25 12.54 -8.70
N PHE A 161 13.62 11.60 -7.99
CA PHE A 161 13.96 11.23 -6.63
C PHE A 161 15.16 10.27 -6.61
N GLN A 162 16.16 10.56 -5.78
CA GLN A 162 17.39 9.77 -5.65
C GLN A 162 17.60 9.40 -4.18
N PHE A 163 17.11 8.21 -3.78
CA PHE A 163 17.19 7.75 -2.40
C PHE A 163 18.63 7.58 -1.91
N GLN A 164 19.58 7.29 -2.81
CA GLN A 164 20.98 7.00 -2.46
C GLN A 164 21.59 8.16 -1.67
N ARG A 165 21.21 9.40 -2.01
CA ARG A 165 21.67 10.60 -1.31
C ARG A 165 21.16 10.67 0.13
N LEU A 166 19.91 10.24 0.37
CA LEU A 166 19.35 10.16 1.72
C LEU A 166 20.02 9.04 2.52
N MET A 167 20.14 7.85 1.92
CA MET A 167 20.76 6.69 2.57
C MET A 167 22.22 6.90 2.95
N GLU A 168 23.00 7.60 2.12
CA GLU A 168 24.41 7.87 2.41
C GLU A 168 24.61 8.82 3.61
N THR A 169 23.62 9.67 3.87
CA THR A 169 23.79 10.84 4.75
C THR A 169 22.94 10.77 6.01
N MET A 170 22.09 9.76 6.12
CA MET A 170 21.24 9.55 7.28
C MET A 170 22.07 9.25 8.54
N ARG A 171 21.63 9.78 9.66
CA ARG A 171 22.22 9.61 10.99
C ARG A 171 21.12 9.43 12.02
N VAL A 172 21.44 8.86 13.17
CA VAL A 172 20.51 8.78 14.30
C VAL A 172 20.82 9.90 15.27
N LEU A 173 19.80 10.70 15.60
CA LEU A 173 19.82 11.69 16.68
C LEU A 173 18.55 11.53 17.52
N GLY A 174 18.69 11.39 18.83
CA GLY A 174 17.54 11.24 19.72
C GLY A 174 16.66 10.02 19.40
N ASP A 175 17.28 8.91 18.96
CA ASP A 175 16.60 7.66 18.58
C ASP A 175 15.60 7.81 17.40
N GLU A 176 15.88 8.78 16.51
CA GLU A 176 15.18 8.99 15.24
C GLU A 176 16.18 9.05 14.08
N ILE A 177 15.82 8.50 12.92
CA ILE A 177 16.59 8.71 11.69
C ILE A 177 16.41 10.15 11.22
N CYS A 178 17.52 10.87 11.08
CA CYS A 178 17.60 12.26 10.65
C CYS A 178 18.44 12.39 9.37
N TYR A 179 18.14 13.43 8.60
CA TYR A 179 18.83 13.79 7.37
C TYR A 179 19.40 15.20 7.50
N ARG A 180 20.45 15.50 6.74
CA ARG A 180 21.05 16.85 6.76
C ARG A 180 20.07 17.86 6.17
N ALA A 181 20.03 19.07 6.74
CA ALA A 181 19.16 20.15 6.25
C ALA A 181 19.32 20.43 4.75
N LYS A 182 20.55 20.35 4.22
CA LYS A 182 20.83 20.55 2.78
C LYS A 182 20.25 19.49 1.85
N ASP A 183 19.78 18.36 2.40
CA ASP A 183 19.15 17.27 1.65
C ASP A 183 17.61 17.43 1.59
N TYR A 184 17.07 18.54 2.12
CA TYR A 184 15.65 18.92 2.07
C TYR A 184 15.03 18.77 0.68
N LEU A 185 15.73 19.22 -0.37
CA LEU A 185 15.21 19.15 -1.74
C LEU A 185 15.00 17.69 -2.19
N THR A 186 15.84 16.75 -1.75
CA THR A 186 15.68 15.33 -2.05
C THR A 186 14.44 14.76 -1.35
N ILE A 187 14.19 15.16 -0.09
CA ILE A 187 12.97 14.78 0.64
C ILE A 187 11.73 15.39 -0.01
N HIS A 188 11.78 16.65 -0.45
CA HIS A 188 10.68 17.25 -1.21
C HIS A 188 10.40 16.47 -2.50
N LYS A 189 11.45 16.06 -3.24
CA LYS A 189 11.31 15.25 -4.44
C LYS A 189 10.68 13.88 -4.17
N LEU A 190 10.97 13.23 -3.03
CA LEU A 190 10.32 11.98 -2.61
C LEU A 190 8.79 12.15 -2.60
N PHE A 191 8.30 13.11 -1.81
CA PHE A 191 6.87 13.34 -1.64
C PHE A 191 6.19 13.86 -2.91
N ALA A 192 6.86 14.73 -3.68
CA ALA A 192 6.36 15.20 -4.97
C ALA A 192 6.19 14.05 -5.97
N THR A 193 7.23 13.20 -6.12
CA THR A 193 7.18 12.05 -7.05
C THR A 193 6.09 11.06 -6.65
N ARG A 194 5.94 10.79 -5.34
CA ARG A 194 4.84 9.97 -4.84
C ARG A 194 3.46 10.56 -5.20
N ALA A 195 3.26 11.86 -4.98
CA ALA A 195 2.00 12.51 -5.31
C ALA A 195 1.70 12.45 -6.81
N ASP A 196 2.73 12.58 -7.65
CA ASP A 196 2.61 12.49 -9.11
C ASP A 196 2.28 11.07 -9.57
N LEU A 197 2.86 10.03 -8.96
CA LEU A 197 2.49 8.63 -9.19
C LEU A 197 1.03 8.37 -8.81
N HIS A 198 0.57 8.88 -7.67
CA HIS A 198 -0.84 8.78 -7.30
C HIS A 198 -1.74 9.40 -8.37
N ARG A 199 -1.51 10.66 -8.74
CA ARG A 199 -2.34 11.38 -9.72
C ARG A 199 -2.33 10.75 -11.11
N THR A 200 -1.15 10.32 -11.55
CA THR A 200 -0.95 9.92 -12.95
C THR A 200 -1.24 8.44 -13.15
N VAL A 201 -0.82 7.57 -12.22
CA VAL A 201 -0.85 6.11 -12.38
C VAL A 201 -1.96 5.50 -11.55
N TYR A 202 -1.88 5.60 -10.23
CA TYR A 202 -2.76 4.84 -9.33
C TYR A 202 -4.22 5.32 -9.37
N THR A 203 -4.45 6.58 -9.76
CA THR A 203 -5.79 7.17 -9.85
C THR A 203 -6.19 7.49 -11.28
N HIS A 204 -5.46 6.96 -12.28
CA HIS A 204 -5.81 7.15 -13.68
C HIS A 204 -7.24 6.67 -13.95
N ALA A 205 -8.05 7.47 -14.66
CA ALA A 205 -9.48 7.18 -14.86
C ALA A 205 -9.75 5.77 -15.44
N LYS A 206 -8.94 5.32 -16.41
CA LYS A 206 -9.05 3.95 -16.96
C LYS A 206 -8.55 2.85 -16.02
N VAL A 207 -7.66 3.16 -15.07
CA VAL A 207 -7.30 2.22 -14.00
C VAL A 207 -8.50 2.08 -13.09
N LYS A 208 -9.05 3.19 -12.58
CA LYS A 208 -10.24 3.19 -11.72
C LYS A 208 -11.45 2.49 -12.34
N ALA A 209 -11.75 2.73 -13.62
CA ALA A 209 -12.83 2.02 -14.31
C ALA A 209 -12.65 0.50 -14.28
N ILE A 210 -11.41 0.01 -14.46
CA ILE A 210 -11.11 -1.42 -14.43
C ILE A 210 -11.15 -1.94 -12.99
N GLU A 211 -10.59 -1.22 -12.02
CA GLU A 211 -10.65 -1.61 -10.61
C GLU A 211 -12.10 -1.81 -10.15
N LEU A 212 -12.97 -0.85 -10.45
CA LEU A 212 -14.40 -0.91 -10.09
C LEU A 212 -15.11 -2.12 -10.75
N MET A 213 -14.88 -2.36 -12.04
CA MET A 213 -15.45 -3.53 -12.72
C MET A 213 -14.94 -4.86 -12.15
N VAL A 214 -13.66 -4.92 -11.77
CA VAL A 214 -13.08 -6.11 -11.16
C VAL A 214 -13.65 -6.32 -9.76
N VAL A 215 -13.82 -5.24 -8.98
CA VAL A 215 -14.48 -5.31 -7.67
C VAL A 215 -15.90 -5.84 -7.81
N ASP A 216 -16.71 -5.32 -8.74
CA ASP A 216 -18.07 -5.82 -9.00
C ASP A 216 -18.05 -7.32 -9.36
N ALA A 217 -17.08 -7.75 -10.18
CA ALA A 217 -16.93 -9.15 -10.52
C ALA A 217 -16.57 -10.02 -9.29
N LEU A 218 -15.67 -9.56 -8.43
CA LEU A 218 -15.28 -10.25 -7.21
C LEU A 218 -16.43 -10.30 -6.20
N VAL A 219 -17.18 -9.20 -6.02
CA VAL A 219 -18.36 -9.14 -5.15
C VAL A 219 -19.40 -10.16 -5.59
N LYS A 220 -19.71 -10.21 -6.89
CA LYS A 220 -20.66 -11.18 -7.45
C LYS A 220 -20.16 -12.63 -7.34
N ALA A 221 -18.85 -12.85 -7.37
CA ALA A 221 -18.26 -14.19 -7.23
C ALA A 221 -18.08 -14.63 -5.77
N ASN A 222 -18.18 -13.69 -4.81
CA ASN A 222 -17.80 -13.92 -3.42
C ASN A 222 -18.61 -15.04 -2.77
N ASP A 223 -19.93 -15.08 -2.97
CA ASP A 223 -20.79 -16.07 -2.29
C ASP A 223 -20.56 -17.49 -2.82
N TYR A 224 -20.15 -17.63 -4.08
CA TYR A 224 -19.84 -18.92 -4.67
C TYR A 224 -18.40 -19.38 -4.35
N LEU A 225 -17.41 -18.50 -4.54
CA LEU A 225 -15.99 -18.82 -4.33
C LEU A 225 -15.54 -18.63 -2.88
N GLN A 226 -16.39 -18.09 -2.02
CA GLN A 226 -16.09 -17.80 -0.61
C GLN A 226 -14.83 -16.93 -0.44
N ILE A 227 -14.64 -15.95 -1.33
CA ILE A 227 -13.38 -15.17 -1.40
C ILE A 227 -13.06 -14.51 -0.05
N ALA A 228 -14.04 -13.81 0.53
CA ALA A 228 -13.84 -13.10 1.79
C ALA A 228 -13.77 -14.00 3.03
N SER A 229 -14.04 -15.30 2.94
CA SER A 229 -13.82 -16.21 4.09
C SER A 229 -12.36 -16.63 4.22
N HIS A 230 -11.59 -16.58 3.12
CA HIS A 230 -10.18 -16.96 3.12
C HIS A 230 -9.31 -16.03 4.00
N ILE A 231 -9.76 -14.79 4.24
CA ILE A 231 -9.03 -13.82 5.08
C ILE A 231 -9.07 -14.16 6.57
N GLU A 232 -9.94 -15.08 7.00
CA GLU A 232 -10.08 -15.45 8.43
C GLU A 232 -8.94 -16.35 8.90
N HIS A 233 -8.28 -17.05 7.97
CA HIS A 233 -7.25 -18.03 8.27
C HIS A 233 -6.08 -17.93 7.28
N PRO A 234 -4.85 -17.64 7.74
CA PRO A 234 -3.66 -17.62 6.91
C PRO A 234 -3.48 -18.88 6.02
N SER A 235 -3.87 -20.05 6.53
CA SER A 235 -3.81 -21.35 5.82
C SER A 235 -4.72 -21.45 4.58
N GLN A 236 -5.74 -20.60 4.49
CA GLN A 236 -6.55 -20.44 3.29
C GLN A 236 -6.14 -19.18 2.51
N TYR A 237 -5.81 -18.09 3.21
CA TYR A 237 -5.47 -16.82 2.62
C TYR A 237 -4.32 -16.90 1.61
N TRP A 238 -3.26 -17.67 1.90
CA TRP A 238 -2.10 -17.76 1.01
C TRP A 238 -2.40 -18.32 -0.40
N LYS A 239 -3.56 -18.98 -0.57
CA LYS A 239 -4.02 -19.53 -1.85
C LYS A 239 -4.71 -18.47 -2.71
N LEU A 240 -4.98 -17.29 -2.15
CA LEU A 240 -5.74 -16.23 -2.80
C LEU A 240 -4.77 -15.22 -3.44
N ASP A 241 -4.67 -15.29 -4.77
CA ASP A 241 -3.84 -14.38 -5.57
C ASP A 241 -4.58 -13.93 -6.85
N ASP A 242 -3.88 -13.22 -7.74
CA ASP A 242 -4.44 -12.69 -8.99
C ASP A 242 -4.99 -13.78 -9.94
N THR A 243 -4.68 -15.06 -9.72
CA THR A 243 -5.26 -16.16 -10.51
C THR A 243 -6.77 -16.26 -10.33
N ILE A 244 -7.34 -15.65 -9.28
CA ILE A 244 -8.80 -15.55 -9.07
C ILE A 244 -9.53 -14.98 -10.29
N LEU A 245 -8.91 -14.02 -10.99
CA LEU A 245 -9.49 -13.46 -12.21
C LEU A 245 -9.59 -14.52 -13.30
N LYS A 246 -8.56 -15.37 -13.44
CA LYS A 246 -8.55 -16.45 -14.42
C LYS A 246 -9.53 -17.55 -14.05
N ILE A 247 -9.63 -17.89 -12.76
CA ILE A 247 -10.62 -18.84 -12.24
C ILE A 247 -12.03 -18.41 -12.66
N ILE A 248 -12.43 -17.18 -12.33
CA ILE A 248 -13.75 -16.63 -12.71
C ILE A 248 -13.93 -16.60 -14.23
N GLU A 249 -12.88 -16.20 -14.98
CA GLU A 249 -12.92 -16.12 -16.45
C GLU A 249 -13.21 -17.48 -17.11
N THR A 250 -12.68 -18.57 -16.57
CA THR A 250 -12.74 -19.91 -17.20
C THR A 250 -13.72 -20.88 -16.57
N ALA A 251 -14.21 -20.62 -15.36
CA ALA A 251 -15.16 -21.50 -14.70
C ALA A 251 -16.44 -21.64 -15.54
N PRO A 252 -16.98 -22.86 -15.73
CA PRO A 252 -18.21 -23.08 -16.49
C PRO A 252 -19.47 -22.78 -15.67
N ASP A 253 -19.32 -22.62 -14.35
CA ASP A 253 -20.42 -22.54 -13.38
C ASP A 253 -21.37 -21.37 -13.70
N PRO A 254 -22.69 -21.60 -13.73
CA PRO A 254 -23.70 -20.57 -13.95
C PRO A 254 -23.67 -19.45 -12.89
N GLU A 255 -23.33 -19.79 -11.65
CA GLU A 255 -23.21 -18.87 -10.51
C GLU A 255 -22.16 -17.78 -10.76
N LEU A 256 -21.13 -18.08 -11.56
CA LEU A 256 -20.07 -17.15 -11.91
C LEU A 256 -20.32 -16.40 -13.22
N LYS A 257 -21.49 -16.58 -13.86
CA LYS A 257 -21.77 -16.00 -15.18
C LYS A 257 -21.63 -14.47 -15.19
N GLU A 258 -22.25 -13.77 -14.23
CA GLU A 258 -22.21 -12.30 -14.20
C GLU A 258 -20.79 -11.77 -13.95
N SER A 259 -20.06 -12.37 -13.01
CA SER A 259 -18.66 -12.04 -12.73
C SER A 259 -17.77 -12.29 -13.95
N ARG A 260 -17.97 -13.43 -14.63
CA ARG A 260 -17.26 -13.79 -15.86
C ARG A 260 -17.55 -12.80 -16.98
N ASP A 261 -18.80 -12.39 -17.15
CA ASP A 261 -19.19 -11.40 -18.17
C ASP A 261 -18.51 -10.04 -17.93
N LEU A 262 -18.41 -9.57 -16.68
CA LEU A 262 -17.67 -8.36 -16.32
C LEU A 262 -16.17 -8.48 -16.65
N ILE A 263 -15.52 -9.59 -16.30
CA ILE A 263 -14.12 -9.82 -16.65
C ILE A 263 -13.92 -9.83 -18.17
N LEU A 264 -14.80 -10.50 -18.92
CA LEU A 264 -14.73 -10.54 -20.38
C LEU A 264 -14.95 -9.15 -21.01
N ARG A 265 -15.79 -8.30 -20.43
CA ARG A 265 -15.90 -6.88 -20.83
C ARG A 265 -14.59 -6.13 -20.63
N VAL A 266 -13.93 -6.30 -19.48
CA VAL A 266 -12.57 -5.75 -19.24
C VAL A 266 -11.58 -6.21 -20.32
N ARG A 267 -11.57 -7.51 -20.66
CA ARG A 267 -10.71 -8.08 -21.73
C ARG A 267 -10.98 -7.46 -23.09
N ARG A 268 -12.24 -7.21 -23.43
CA ARG A 268 -12.67 -6.57 -24.69
C ARG A 268 -12.56 -5.04 -24.70
N ARG A 269 -12.11 -4.45 -23.59
CA ARG A 269 -12.04 -2.99 -23.38
C ARG A 269 -13.40 -2.29 -23.42
N ASP A 270 -14.47 -3.03 -23.18
CA ASP A 270 -15.79 -2.48 -22.89
C ASP A 270 -15.83 -2.10 -21.40
N LEU A 271 -15.28 -0.93 -21.09
CA LEU A 271 -15.09 -0.45 -19.73
C LEU A 271 -16.24 0.46 -19.28
N TYR A 272 -16.39 0.62 -17.97
CA TYR A 272 -17.15 1.74 -17.41
C TYR A 272 -16.64 3.07 -17.98
N GLN A 273 -17.58 3.94 -18.35
CA GLN A 273 -17.27 5.21 -18.97
C GLN A 273 -16.93 6.23 -17.90
N PHE A 274 -15.82 6.93 -18.10
CA PHE A 274 -15.45 8.04 -17.24
C PHE A 274 -16.32 9.25 -17.59
N CYS A 275 -17.05 9.76 -16.60
CA CYS A 275 -17.96 10.89 -16.78
C CYS A 275 -17.31 12.22 -16.37
N ASN A 276 -16.80 12.30 -15.14
CA ASN A 276 -16.26 13.54 -14.59
C ASN A 276 -15.28 13.30 -13.44
N GLU A 277 -14.46 14.31 -13.14
CA GLU A 277 -13.61 14.40 -11.96
C GLU A 277 -13.78 15.79 -11.32
N TYR A 278 -13.80 15.85 -9.99
CA TYR A 278 -13.83 17.10 -9.26
C TYR A 278 -12.73 17.15 -8.20
N ALA A 279 -11.76 18.05 -8.40
CA ALA A 279 -10.72 18.31 -7.43
C ALA A 279 -11.28 19.22 -6.31
N VAL A 280 -11.41 18.68 -5.10
CA VAL A 280 -11.90 19.43 -3.94
C VAL A 280 -10.88 20.53 -3.57
N PRO A 281 -11.28 21.82 -3.55
CA PRO A 281 -10.41 22.91 -3.12
C PRO A 281 -9.94 22.71 -1.68
N ARG A 282 -8.68 23.06 -1.39
CA ARG A 282 -8.04 22.81 -0.09
C ARG A 282 -8.81 23.40 1.09
N ASP A 283 -9.37 24.58 0.92
CA ASP A 283 -10.19 25.31 1.88
C ASP A 283 -11.53 24.62 2.19
N LYS A 284 -11.99 23.72 1.33
CA LYS A 284 -13.26 23.01 1.48
C LYS A 284 -13.13 21.58 2.00
N ILE A 285 -11.91 21.01 2.00
CA ILE A 285 -11.67 19.60 2.36
C ILE A 285 -12.24 19.23 3.73
N GLU A 286 -12.24 20.13 4.71
CA GLU A 286 -12.70 19.80 6.06
C GLU A 286 -14.20 19.53 6.16
N HIS A 287 -14.97 20.13 5.26
CA HIS A 287 -16.43 20.05 5.25
C HIS A 287 -16.96 19.31 4.02
N PHE A 288 -16.08 18.85 3.13
CA PHE A 288 -16.46 18.07 1.97
C PHE A 288 -16.76 16.64 2.41
N LYS A 289 -18.00 16.21 2.18
CA LYS A 289 -18.41 14.82 2.39
C LYS A 289 -18.09 14.02 1.14
N ASP A 290 -17.78 12.74 1.32
CA ASP A 290 -17.63 11.81 0.21
C ASP A 290 -18.91 11.80 -0.62
N VAL A 291 -18.76 11.85 -1.95
CA VAL A 291 -19.88 11.82 -2.88
C VAL A 291 -20.29 10.37 -3.10
N THR A 292 -21.58 10.11 -3.08
CA THR A 292 -22.14 8.78 -3.33
C THR A 292 -22.87 8.71 -4.67
N ALA A 293 -23.13 7.49 -5.17
CA ALA A 293 -23.98 7.30 -6.35
C ALA A 293 -25.38 7.91 -6.16
N HIS A 294 -25.92 7.78 -4.94
CA HIS A 294 -27.19 8.39 -4.54
C HIS A 294 -27.19 9.91 -4.72
N ASP A 295 -26.14 10.60 -4.25
CA ASP A 295 -26.04 12.07 -4.37
C ASP A 295 -26.08 12.53 -5.85
N ILE A 296 -25.44 11.77 -6.75
CA ILE A 296 -25.43 12.04 -8.19
C ILE A 296 -26.81 11.77 -8.79
N VAL A 297 -27.41 10.62 -8.49
CA VAL A 297 -28.72 10.21 -9.01
C VAL A 297 -29.83 11.17 -8.57
N CYS A 298 -29.80 11.63 -7.32
CA CYS A 298 -30.75 12.62 -6.80
C CYS A 298 -30.56 14.03 -7.40
N SER A 299 -29.39 14.32 -7.98
CA SER A 299 -29.08 15.60 -8.62
C SER A 299 -29.44 15.64 -10.12
N GLN A 300 -30.00 14.56 -10.67
CA GLN A 300 -30.39 14.48 -12.09
C GLN A 300 -31.50 15.49 -12.41
N LYS A 301 -31.28 16.32 -13.44
CA LYS A 301 -32.33 17.16 -14.04
C LYS A 301 -33.17 16.29 -14.99
N SER A 302 -34.40 16.71 -15.29
CA SER A 302 -35.32 15.94 -16.14
C SER A 302 -34.77 15.68 -17.56
N SER A 303 -34.07 14.55 -17.72
CA SER A 303 -33.69 13.94 -19.00
C SER A 303 -34.66 12.80 -19.36
N SER A 304 -34.69 12.43 -20.64
CA SER A 304 -35.50 11.33 -21.16
C SER A 304 -35.08 9.95 -20.62
N GLU A 305 -33.81 9.81 -20.25
CA GLU A 305 -33.24 8.63 -19.60
C GLU A 305 -32.85 9.01 -18.17
N ARG A 306 -33.29 8.21 -17.19
CA ARG A 306 -32.92 8.37 -15.78
C ARG A 306 -31.96 7.27 -15.39
N LEU A 307 -30.85 7.63 -14.76
CA LEU A 307 -29.89 6.71 -14.17
C LEU A 307 -30.38 6.24 -12.81
N ASN A 308 -30.14 4.98 -12.49
CA ASN A 308 -30.26 4.40 -11.16
C ASN A 308 -28.90 4.43 -10.45
N GLU A 309 -28.87 4.15 -9.14
CA GLU A 309 -27.61 4.11 -8.38
C GLU A 309 -26.65 3.02 -8.88
N GLU A 310 -27.19 1.91 -9.38
CA GLU A 310 -26.43 0.80 -9.98
C GLU A 310 -25.73 1.18 -11.31
N ASP A 311 -26.17 2.25 -11.97
CA ASP A 311 -25.57 2.76 -13.21
C ASP A 311 -24.37 3.68 -12.94
N VAL A 312 -24.14 4.06 -11.67
CA VAL A 312 -23.18 5.10 -11.28
C VAL A 312 -22.18 4.55 -10.28
N ALA A 313 -20.90 4.47 -10.69
CA ALA A 313 -19.80 4.18 -9.78
C ALA A 313 -19.08 5.48 -9.39
N VAL A 314 -18.78 5.65 -8.09
CA VAL A 314 -18.08 6.83 -7.55
C VAL A 314 -16.82 6.38 -6.80
N SER A 315 -15.69 7.00 -7.10
CA SER A 315 -14.42 6.77 -6.39
C SER A 315 -13.99 8.07 -5.70
N ASN A 316 -13.99 8.07 -4.37
CA ASN A 316 -13.49 9.17 -3.57
C ASN A 316 -12.03 8.92 -3.23
N VAL A 317 -11.13 9.76 -3.74
CA VAL A 317 -9.69 9.57 -3.59
C VAL A 317 -9.07 10.73 -2.85
N ARG A 318 -8.30 10.41 -1.80
CA ARG A 318 -7.49 11.38 -1.07
C ARG A 318 -6.01 11.21 -1.43
N ILE A 319 -5.42 12.24 -2.01
CA ILE A 319 -3.99 12.28 -2.33
C ILE A 319 -3.31 13.23 -1.35
N ASP A 320 -2.38 12.69 -0.55
CA ASP A 320 -1.60 13.44 0.43
C ASP A 320 -0.09 13.21 0.28
N LEU A 321 0.70 13.88 1.12
CA LEU A 321 2.14 13.69 1.24
C LEU A 321 2.46 12.75 2.42
N THR A 322 1.79 11.59 2.49
CA THR A 322 1.96 10.51 3.49
C THR A 322 1.57 10.85 4.94
N ARG A 323 0.97 12.01 5.19
CA ARG A 323 0.63 12.45 6.55
C ARG A 323 -0.70 13.19 6.65
N GLY A 324 -1.69 12.80 5.84
CA GLY A 324 -3.01 13.38 5.85
C GLY A 324 -2.98 14.87 5.51
N ARG A 325 -3.32 15.74 6.47
CA ARG A 325 -3.34 17.21 6.27
C ARG A 325 -1.99 17.87 6.60
N HIS A 326 -1.08 17.17 7.26
CA HIS A 326 0.17 17.73 7.72
C HIS A 326 1.23 17.67 6.62
N ASN A 327 1.98 18.75 6.48
CA ASN A 327 3.17 18.73 5.64
C ASN A 327 4.23 17.85 6.33
N PRO A 328 4.68 16.73 5.74
CA PRO A 328 5.73 15.91 6.33
C PRO A 328 7.02 16.72 6.54
N LEU A 329 7.20 17.82 5.79
CA LEU A 329 8.38 18.66 5.84
C LEU A 329 8.43 19.65 7.03
N GLU A 330 7.30 19.96 7.68
CA GLU A 330 7.24 20.97 8.76
C GLU A 330 7.98 20.54 10.03
N ARG A 331 8.21 19.23 10.22
CA ARG A 331 8.95 18.71 11.39
C ARG A 331 10.45 18.94 11.30
N PHE A 332 11.01 19.15 10.10
CA PHE A 332 12.46 19.33 9.90
C PHE A 332 12.96 20.75 10.20
N VAL A 333 12.07 21.75 10.22
CA VAL A 333 12.46 23.16 10.43
C VAL A 333 12.72 23.49 11.90
N LYS A 334 12.30 22.63 12.85
CA LYS A 334 12.39 22.92 14.29
C LYS A 334 13.70 22.55 14.98
N MET A 335 14.68 21.95 14.29
CA MET A 335 15.97 21.56 14.87
C MET A 335 17.15 22.42 14.39
N GLY A 336 16.86 23.56 13.75
CA GLY A 336 17.87 24.43 13.12
C GLY A 336 17.76 25.91 13.51
N LEU A 337 17.40 26.19 14.77
CA LEU A 337 17.60 27.51 15.39
C LEU A 337 18.26 27.32 16.76
#